data_AF-A0A259NEL8-F1
#
_entry.id   AF-A0A259NEL8-F1
#
_cell.length_a   1.000
_cell.length_b   1.000
_cell.length_c   1.000
_cell.angle_alpha   90.00
_cell.angle_beta   90.00
_cell.angle_gamma   90.00
#
_symmetry.space_group_name_H-M   'P 1'
#
loop_
_entity.id
_entity.type
_entity.pdbx_description
1 polymer ?
#
loop_
_entity_poly.entity_id
_entity_poly.type
_entity_poly.pdbx_seq_one_letter_code
_entity_poly.pdbx_strand_id
1 'polypeptide(L)' 'MKKNIIAIAVAAAMIAPAAAMADTTLYGKIHVSYDFVGGDNADNTTSGFSSNSSRIGIKGKEKINDSLSVIYQYET' A
#
# COMPACT_ATOMS: atom_id res chain seq x y z
N MET A 1 32.62 -15.50 -8.46
CA MET A 1 32.29 -14.62 -9.61
C MET A 1 30.79 -14.61 -9.93
N LYS A 2 30.12 -15.74 -10.19
CA LYS A 2 28.65 -15.77 -10.49
C LYS A 2 27.76 -15.21 -9.38
N LYS A 3 28.09 -15.44 -8.10
CA LYS A 3 27.34 -14.92 -6.94
C LYS A 3 27.33 -13.39 -6.85
N ASN A 4 28.41 -12.74 -7.30
CA ASN A 4 28.54 -11.28 -7.28
C ASN A 4 27.67 -10.64 -8.37
N ILE A 5 27.54 -11.29 -9.53
CA ILE A 5 26.66 -10.84 -10.62
C ILE A 5 25.19 -10.92 -10.18
N ILE A 6 24.80 -11.98 -9.47
CA ILE A 6 23.44 -12.12 -8.93
C ILE A 6 23.18 -11.05 -7.87
N ALA A 7 24.13 -10.80 -6.96
CA ALA A 7 24.00 -9.76 -5.95
C ALA A 7 23.83 -8.35 -6.57
N ILE A 8 24.58 -8.05 -7.63
CA ILE A 8 24.46 -6.78 -8.37
C ILE A 8 23.11 -6.71 -9.11
N ALA A 9 22.65 -7.81 -9.71
CA ALA A 9 21.36 -7.86 -10.39
C ALA A 9 20.19 -7.65 -9.42
N VAL A 10 20.25 -8.25 -8.22
CA VAL A 10 19.24 -8.05 -7.17
C VAL A 10 19.29 -6.62 -6.64
N ALA A 11 20.47 -6.07 -6.38
CA ALA A 11 20.61 -4.67 -5.96
C ALA A 11 20.09 -3.69 -7.04
N ALA A 12 20.41 -3.94 -8.30
CA ALA A 12 19.90 -3.14 -9.42
C ALA A 12 18.37 -3.27 -9.57
N ALA A 13 17.81 -4.46 -9.38
CA ALA A 13 16.36 -4.68 -9.43
C ALA A 13 15.60 -4.00 -8.26
N MET A 14 16.24 -3.84 -7.10
CA MET A 14 15.67 -3.13 -5.95
C MET A 14 15.71 -1.61 -6.11
N ILE A 15 16.69 -1.08 -6.86
CA ILE A 15 16.90 0.36 -7.06
C ILE A 15 16.24 0.86 -8.37
N ALA A 16 16.04 -0.01 -9.36
CA ALA A 16 15.38 0.31 -10.62
C ALA A 16 14.00 0.98 -10.46
N PRO A 17 13.14 0.59 -9.50
CA PRO A 17 11.87 1.27 -9.26
C PRO A 17 12.06 2.72 -8.85
N ALA A 18 13.12 3.06 -8.10
CA ALA A 18 13.36 4.41 -7.58
C ALA A 18 13.78 5.41 -8.66
N ALA A 19 14.43 4.95 -9.73
CA ALA A 19 14.92 5.82 -10.82
C ALA A 19 13.83 6.17 -11.85
N ALA A 20 12.72 5.43 -11.88
CA ALA A 20 11.62 5.61 -12.82
C ALA A 20 10.32 6.11 -12.16
N MET A 21 10.36 6.47 -10.87
CA MET A 21 9.20 7.08 -10.22
C MET A 21 9.01 8.51 -10.74
N ALA A 22 8.13 8.67 -11.73
CA ALA A 22 7.13 9.73 -11.59
C ALA A 22 6.60 9.65 -10.14
N ASP A 23 6.31 10.78 -9.47
CA ASP A 23 5.94 10.87 -8.03
C ASP A 23 4.69 10.04 -7.61
N THR A 24 4.26 9.07 -8.42
CA THR A 24 3.33 8.00 -8.09
C THR A 24 3.81 7.18 -6.89
N THR A 25 3.13 7.36 -5.77
CA THR A 25 3.23 6.59 -4.55
C THR A 25 2.04 5.64 -4.43
N LEU A 26 2.30 4.35 -4.28
CA LEU A 26 1.31 3.38 -3.78
C LEU A 26 1.24 3.52 -2.26
N TYR A 27 0.04 3.69 -1.72
CA TYR A 27 -0.20 3.84 -0.29
C TYR A 27 -1.49 3.12 0.12
N GLY A 28 -1.68 2.93 1.42
CA GLY A 28 -2.87 2.28 1.93
C GLY A 28 -2.82 2.14 3.44
N LYS A 29 -3.95 1.74 4.02
CA LYS A 29 -4.08 1.47 5.45
C LYS A 29 -4.81 0.16 5.63
N ILE A 30 -4.20 -0.77 6.35
CA ILE A 30 -4.80 -2.05 6.70
C ILE A 30 -5.32 -1.93 8.12
N HIS A 31 -6.65 -1.93 8.26
CA HIS A 31 -7.37 -1.86 9.53
C HIS A 31 -8.23 -3.12 9.66
N VAL A 32 -7.67 -4.14 10.30
CA VAL A 32 -8.36 -5.41 10.56
C VAL A 32 -8.48 -5.58 12.07
N SER A 33 -9.66 -5.90 12.54
CA SER A 33 -9.91 -6.31 13.92
C SER A 33 -10.53 -7.70 13.96
N TYR A 34 -10.35 -8.38 15.09
CA TYR A 34 -11.06 -9.61 15.40
C TYR A 34 -12.02 -9.29 16.54
N ASP A 35 -13.31 -9.28 16.22
CA ASP A 35 -14.33 -8.77 17.11
C ASP A 35 -15.05 -9.95 17.77
N PHE A 36 -15.26 -9.84 19.09
CA PHE A 36 -16.13 -10.73 19.85
C PHE A 36 -17.36 -9.94 20.29
N VAL A 37 -18.51 -10.23 19.69
CA VAL A 37 -19.77 -9.60 20.05
C VAL A 37 -20.59 -10.60 20.84
N GLY A 38 -20.68 -10.40 22.16
CA GLY A 38 -21.49 -11.21 23.06
C GLY A 38 -22.97 -10.86 22.93
N GLY A 39 -23.82 -11.86 22.74
CA GLY A 39 -25.27 -11.74 22.87
C GLY A 39 -25.75 -12.09 24.28
N ASP A 40 -27.06 -11.96 24.53
CA ASP A 40 -27.70 -12.13 25.84
C ASP A 40 -27.54 -13.56 26.43
N ASN A 41 -27.10 -14.53 25.62
CA ASN A 41 -26.77 -15.90 26.02
C ASN A 41 -25.53 -16.39 25.23
N ALA A 42 -24.80 -17.37 25.78
CA ALA A 42 -23.55 -17.89 25.20
C ALA A 42 -23.67 -18.32 23.73
N ASP A 43 -24.83 -18.85 23.33
CA ASP A 43 -25.14 -19.31 21.96
C ASP A 43 -25.29 -18.16 20.94
N ASN A 44 -25.41 -16.91 21.38
CA ASN A 44 -25.53 -15.73 20.51
C ASN A 44 -24.20 -14.97 20.35
N THR A 45 -23.08 -15.58 20.73
CA THR A 45 -21.76 -14.96 20.57
C THR A 45 -21.31 -15.05 19.12
N THR A 46 -21.21 -13.91 18.44
CA THR A 46 -20.66 -13.84 17.08
C THR A 46 -19.20 -13.40 17.17
N SER A 47 -18.30 -14.16 16.57
CA SER A 47 -16.89 -13.79 16.43
C SER A 47 -16.48 -13.81 14.96
N GLY A 48 -15.68 -12.83 14.56
CA GLY A 48 -15.30 -12.70 13.16
C GLY A 48 -14.24 -11.63 12.91
N PHE A 49 -13.65 -11.72 11.72
CA PHE A 49 -12.77 -10.68 11.22
C PHE A 49 -13.60 -9.52 10.67
N SER A 50 -13.25 -8.31 11.10
CA SER A 50 -13.87 -7.08 10.67
C SER A 50 -12.85 -6.22 9.94
N SER A 51 -13.24 -5.63 8.81
CA SER A 51 -12.45 -4.63 8.10
C SER A 51 -12.95 -3.25 8.48
N ASN A 52 -12.16 -2.52 9.26
CA ASN A 52 -12.54 -1.20 9.77
C ASN A 52 -12.01 -0.09 8.85
N SER A 53 -12.52 -0.04 7.62
CA SER A 53 -12.09 0.92 6.60
C SER A 53 -10.61 0.73 6.20
N SER A 54 -10.26 -0.54 5.93
CA SER A 54 -9.05 -0.82 5.16
C SER A 54 -9.17 -0.22 3.77
N ARG A 55 -8.07 0.33 3.26
CA ARG A 55 -8.04 1.03 1.98
C ARG A 55 -6.71 0.93 1.30
N ILE A 56 -6.71 1.00 -0.02
CA ILE A 56 -5.52 1.04 -0.85
C ILE A 56 -5.70 2.10 -1.93
N GLY A 57 -4.62 2.82 -2.23
CA GLY A 57 -4.67 3.89 -3.19
C GLY A 57 -3.33 4.18 -3.84
N ILE A 58 -3.40 4.89 -4.96
CA ILE A 58 -2.26 5.45 -5.65
C ILE A 58 -2.43 6.96 -5.67
N LYS A 59 -1.35 7.69 -5.40
CA LYS A 59 -1.32 9.15 -5.52
C LYS A 59 -0.08 9.56 -6.26
N GLY A 60 -0.10 10.66 -6.99
CA GLY A 60 1.09 11.18 -7.64
C GLY A 60 0.99 12.65 -7.98
N LYS A 61 2.15 13.21 -8.33
CA LYS A 61 2.30 14.60 -8.76
C LYS A 61 3.10 14.61 -10.05
N GLU A 62 2.63 15.32 -11.06
CA GLU A 62 3.35 15.51 -12.31
C GLU A 62 3.61 17.00 -12.52
N LYS A 63 4.88 17.37 -12.67
CA LYS A 63 5.26 18.76 -12.93
C LYS A 63 5.08 19.05 -14.41
N ILE A 64 4.21 20.02 -14.74
CA ILE A 64 3.98 20.45 -16.12
C ILE A 64 4.95 21.57 -16.50
N ASN A 65 5.24 22.48 -15.58
CA ASN A 65 6.28 23.51 -15.70
C ASN A 65 6.70 24.01 -14.30
N ASP A 66 7.59 25.01 -14.23
CA ASP A 66 8.11 25.55 -12.97
C ASP A 66 7.08 26.09 -11.98
N SER A 67 5.88 26.45 -12.45
CA SER A 67 4.81 27.01 -11.62
C SER A 67 3.53 26.15 -11.58
N LEU A 68 3.45 25.08 -12.37
CA LEU A 68 2.25 24.26 -12.52
C LEU A 68 2.55 22.77 -12.34
N SER A 69 1.75 22.12 -11.51
CA SER A 69 1.79 20.67 -11.32
C SER A 69 0.38 20.10 -11.28
N VAL A 70 0.21 18.92 -11.86
CA VAL A 70 -1.01 18.11 -11.77
C VAL A 70 -0.84 17.15 -10.60
N ILE A 71 -1.89 16.98 -9.81
CA ILE A 71 -1.97 15.95 -8.77
C ILE A 71 -3.07 14.97 -9.14
N TYR A 72 -2.85 13.69 -8.88
CA TYR A 72 -3.88 12.66 -9.02
C TYR A 72 -3.87 11.74 -7.82
N GLN A 73 -5.05 11.22 -7.48
CA GLN A 73 -5.26 10.27 -6.40
C GLN A 73 -6.43 9.36 -6.73
N TYR A 74 -6.25 8.07 -6.47
CA TYR A 74 -7.29 7.06 -6.51
C TYR A 74 -7.19 6.21 -5.24
N GLU A 75 -8.30 6.05 -4.52
CA GLU A 75 -8.38 5.30 -3.25
C GLU A 75 -9.64 4.44 -3.26
N THR A 76 -9.51 3.18 -2.82
CA THR A 76 -10.60 2.21 -2.64
C THR A 76 -10.52 1.51 -1.30
#